data_AF-A0A7J9MSU5-F1
#
_entry.id   AF-A0A7J9MSU5-F1
#
_cell.length_a   1.000
_cell.length_b   1.000
_cell.length_c   1.000
_cell.angle_alpha   90.00
_cell.angle_beta   90.00
_cell.angle_gamma   90.00
#
_symmetry.space_group_name_H-M   'P 1'
#
loop_
_entity.id
_entity.type
_entity.pdbx_description
1 polymer ?
#
loop_
_entity_poly.entity_id
_entity_poly.type
_entity_poly.pdbx_seq_one_letter_code
_entity_poly.pdbx_strand_id
1 'polypeptide(L)'
;VTADPRNLEHVLKTKFSVYPKGPSFRENVGDLLSDGLFSADDETWRRQRKAASIEFHSAKFRRLTTESSAELVHARLLSPLGVDPGCLIPELPNIPFSKALEDATEMTALRFVTPTWVWKTMKCLDLGSEKKLKKLIKDVDEFAKKVIETRKKELSVSLRQGSDLLTVFMASKDEEGKPFSDQFLRDICVNFILADRDTLAVALSWFFWLLVGKNPRVEEKIVAEISGIVKEREEIKNGELIFKAEALR
;
A
#
# COMPACT_ATOMS: atom_id res chain seq x y z
N VAL A 1 -10.71 19.16 -18.01
CA VAL A 1 -9.73 19.24 -16.91
C VAL A 1 -10.05 20.48 -16.08
N THR A 2 -10.14 20.38 -14.75
CA THR A 2 -10.48 21.50 -13.84
C THR A 2 -9.50 21.58 -12.68
N ALA A 3 -9.17 22.80 -12.24
CA ALA A 3 -8.38 23.08 -11.03
C ALA A 3 -9.15 23.91 -9.99
N ASP A 4 -10.42 24.26 -10.26
CA ASP A 4 -11.26 25.01 -9.32
C ASP A 4 -11.63 24.14 -8.11
N PRO A 5 -11.32 24.56 -6.87
CA PRO A 5 -11.66 23.83 -5.65
C PRO A 5 -13.15 23.49 -5.53
N ARG A 6 -14.05 24.34 -6.02
CA ARG A 6 -15.50 24.09 -6.00
C ARG A 6 -15.88 22.91 -6.88
N ASN A 7 -15.22 22.76 -8.03
CA ASN A 7 -15.42 21.61 -8.91
C ASN A 7 -14.82 20.34 -8.30
N LEU A 8 -13.68 20.45 -7.60
CA LEU A 8 -13.11 19.30 -6.87
C LEU A 8 -14.03 18.84 -5.74
N GLU A 9 -14.59 19.77 -4.95
CA GLU A 9 -15.58 19.43 -3.92
C GLU A 9 -16.86 18.85 -4.53
N HIS A 10 -17.26 19.35 -5.70
CA HIS A 10 -18.37 18.79 -6.45
C HIS A 10 -18.14 17.32 -6.80
N VAL A 11 -17.01 17.02 -7.46
CA VAL A 11 -16.70 15.69 -7.99
C VAL A 11 -16.32 14.71 -6.88
N LEU A 12 -15.49 15.10 -5.91
CA LEU A 12 -14.90 14.18 -4.93
C LEU A 12 -15.72 14.00 -3.66
N LYS A 13 -16.64 14.94 -3.35
CA LYS A 13 -17.37 14.95 -2.07
C LYS A 13 -18.87 15.01 -2.24
N THR A 14 -19.42 16.04 -2.90
CA THR A 14 -20.88 16.29 -2.88
C THR A 14 -21.66 15.47 -3.92
N LYS A 15 -21.09 15.20 -5.09
CA LYS A 15 -21.71 14.43 -6.19
C LYS A 15 -20.85 13.25 -6.66
N PHE A 16 -20.11 12.63 -5.74
CA PHE A 16 -19.23 11.50 -6.02
C PHE A 16 -19.88 10.38 -6.84
N SER A 17 -21.11 9.98 -6.50
CA SER A 17 -21.85 8.90 -7.18
C SER A 17 -22.25 9.22 -8.63
N VAL A 18 -22.14 10.49 -9.05
CA VAL A 18 -22.40 10.89 -10.44
C VAL A 18 -21.18 10.65 -11.33
N TYR A 19 -20.00 10.46 -10.73
CA TYR A 19 -18.73 10.31 -11.43
C TYR A 19 -18.09 8.93 -11.15
N PRO A 20 -18.74 7.81 -11.54
CA PRO A 20 -18.12 6.49 -11.40
C PRO A 20 -16.92 6.36 -12.33
N LYS A 21 -15.98 5.47 -12.00
CA LYS A 21 -14.89 5.11 -12.93
C LYS A 21 -15.45 4.43 -14.16
N GLY A 22 -16.53 3.67 -13.98
CA GLY A 22 -17.33 3.12 -15.05
C GLY A 22 -16.86 1.75 -15.55
N PRO A 23 -17.69 1.09 -16.38
CA PRO A 23 -17.48 -0.30 -16.77
C PRO A 23 -16.19 -0.51 -17.57
N SER A 24 -15.80 0.44 -18.42
CA SER A 24 -14.56 0.34 -19.20
C SER A 24 -13.31 0.30 -18.30
N PHE A 25 -13.30 1.08 -17.22
CA PHE A 25 -12.19 1.05 -16.27
C PHE A 25 -12.12 -0.30 -15.56
N ARG A 26 -13.27 -0.76 -15.05
CA ARG A 26 -13.41 -2.04 -14.35
C ARG A 26 -13.04 -3.23 -15.23
N GLU A 27 -13.42 -3.22 -16.51
CA GLU A 27 -13.02 -4.27 -17.46
C GLU A 27 -11.50 -4.31 -17.68
N ASN A 28 -10.86 -3.15 -17.76
CA ASN A 28 -9.42 -3.08 -18.02
C ASN A 28 -8.61 -3.56 -16.80
N VAL A 29 -8.96 -3.12 -15.58
CA VAL A 29 -8.17 -3.41 -14.37
C VAL A 29 -8.66 -4.63 -13.59
N GLY A 30 -9.86 -5.12 -13.89
CA GLY A 30 -10.57 -6.13 -13.08
C GLY A 30 -9.85 -7.47 -12.97
N ASP A 31 -9.06 -7.87 -13.98
CA ASP A 31 -8.30 -9.12 -13.88
C ASP A 31 -7.20 -9.04 -12.80
N LEU A 32 -6.62 -7.86 -12.57
CA LEU A 32 -5.54 -7.65 -11.58
C LEU A 32 -6.10 -7.26 -10.21
N LEU A 33 -7.05 -6.31 -10.19
CA LEU A 33 -7.54 -5.67 -8.96
C LEU A 33 -8.89 -6.21 -8.49
N SER A 34 -9.49 -7.16 -9.22
CA SER A 34 -10.82 -7.69 -8.96
C SER A 34 -11.87 -6.56 -8.81
N ASP A 35 -12.86 -6.76 -7.94
CA ASP A 35 -13.76 -5.71 -7.43
C ASP A 35 -13.19 -5.06 -6.16
N GLY A 36 -11.87 -4.98 -6.08
CA GLY A 36 -11.15 -4.39 -4.95
C GLY A 36 -11.20 -2.86 -4.94
N LEU A 37 -10.53 -2.29 -3.94
CA LEU A 37 -10.65 -0.88 -3.55
C LEU A 37 -10.42 0.12 -4.69
N PHE A 38 -9.59 -0.18 -5.68
CA PHE A 38 -9.36 0.74 -6.80
C PHE A 38 -10.29 0.53 -8.00
N SER A 39 -10.86 -0.66 -8.13
CA SER A 39 -11.74 -1.04 -9.25
C SER A 39 -13.22 -0.83 -8.93
N ALA A 40 -13.61 -0.93 -7.66
CA ALA A 40 -14.97 -0.74 -7.19
C ALA A 40 -15.46 0.71 -7.39
N ASP A 41 -16.77 0.84 -7.62
CA ASP A 41 -17.51 2.11 -7.68
C ASP A 41 -18.51 2.22 -6.50
N ASP A 42 -18.98 3.45 -6.26
CA ASP A 42 -20.07 3.80 -5.33
C ASP A 42 -19.94 3.23 -3.91
N GLU A 43 -21.00 2.56 -3.43
CA GLU A 43 -21.11 2.07 -2.06
C GLU A 43 -20.13 0.94 -1.75
N THR A 44 -19.77 0.13 -2.74
CA THR A 44 -18.75 -0.91 -2.56
C THR A 44 -17.41 -0.27 -2.27
N TRP A 45 -17.00 0.72 -3.07
CA TRP A 45 -15.79 1.50 -2.82
C TRP A 45 -15.83 2.19 -1.46
N ARG A 46 -16.96 2.82 -1.10
CA ARG A 46 -17.09 3.56 0.16
C ARG A 46 -16.95 2.63 1.36
N ARG A 47 -17.57 1.46 1.33
CA ARG A 47 -17.47 0.44 2.40
C ARG A 47 -16.04 -0.06 2.56
N GLN A 48 -15.40 -0.46 1.45
CA GLN A 48 -14.01 -0.94 1.48
C GLN A 48 -13.04 0.15 1.97
N ARG A 49 -13.21 1.40 1.51
CA ARG A 49 -12.39 2.55 1.93
C ARG A 49 -12.59 2.88 3.41
N LYS A 50 -13.83 2.86 3.89
CA LYS A 50 -14.14 3.12 5.30
C LYS A 50 -13.50 2.07 6.20
N ALA A 51 -13.64 0.79 5.86
CA ALA A 51 -12.99 -0.29 6.60
C ALA A 51 -11.46 -0.09 6.65
N ALA A 52 -10.83 0.14 5.50
CA ALA A 52 -9.39 0.41 5.46
C ALA A 52 -8.99 1.65 6.27
N SER A 53 -9.73 2.75 6.15
CA SER A 53 -9.45 3.99 6.87
C SER A 53 -9.52 3.81 8.39
N ILE A 54 -10.49 3.05 8.89
CA ILE A 54 -10.62 2.76 10.33
C ILE A 54 -9.39 1.99 10.81
N GLU A 55 -8.98 0.97 10.07
CA GLU A 55 -7.84 0.14 10.46
C GLU A 55 -6.53 0.93 10.46
N PHE A 56 -6.29 1.78 9.45
CA PHE A 56 -5.10 2.65 9.41
C PHE A 56 -5.03 3.67 10.55
N HIS A 57 -6.18 4.09 11.09
CA HIS A 57 -6.23 5.03 12.22
C HIS A 57 -6.32 4.31 13.57
N SER A 58 -6.33 2.97 13.59
CA SER A 58 -6.38 2.21 14.83
C SER A 58 -5.10 2.42 15.66
N ALA A 59 -5.24 2.41 16.98
CA ALA A 59 -4.09 2.46 17.89
C ALA A 59 -3.14 1.28 17.67
N LYS A 60 -3.71 0.13 17.29
CA LYS A 60 -2.96 -1.07 16.91
C LYS A 60 -2.07 -0.77 15.72
N PHE A 61 -2.61 -0.30 14.59
CA PHE A 61 -1.82 0.01 13.40
C PHE A 61 -0.70 1.03 13.67
N ARG A 62 -0.98 2.13 14.38
CA ARG A 62 0.06 3.13 14.73
C ARG A 62 1.22 2.54 15.52
N ARG A 63 0.92 1.68 16.50
CA ARG A 63 1.93 0.99 17.29
C ARG A 63 2.77 0.06 16.40
N LEU A 64 2.11 -0.69 15.53
CA LEU A 64 2.75 -1.62 14.59
C LEU A 64 3.70 -0.90 13.64
N THR A 65 3.27 0.20 13.02
CA THR A 65 4.14 1.02 12.16
C THR A 65 5.37 1.51 12.91
N THR A 66 5.21 1.94 14.17
CA THR A 66 6.32 2.43 14.99
C THR A 66 7.34 1.32 15.28
N GLU A 67 6.87 0.14 15.68
CA GLU A 67 7.72 -1.02 15.96
C GLU A 67 8.45 -1.50 14.69
N SER A 68 7.74 -1.64 13.57
CA SER A 68 8.32 -2.08 12.29
C SER A 68 9.28 -1.06 11.69
N SER A 69 8.99 0.25 11.76
CA SER A 69 9.91 1.28 11.30
C SER A 69 11.21 1.29 12.12
N ALA A 70 11.11 1.14 13.44
CA ALA A 70 12.31 1.03 14.29
C ALA A 70 13.13 -0.21 13.93
N GLU A 71 12.49 -1.37 13.78
CA GLU A 71 13.18 -2.61 13.39
C GLU A 71 13.82 -2.49 12.01
N LEU A 72 13.13 -1.96 11.00
CA LEU A 72 13.68 -1.77 9.66
C LEU A 72 14.84 -0.78 9.66
N VAL A 73 14.73 0.31 10.40
CA VAL A 73 15.81 1.29 10.50
C VAL A 73 17.02 0.70 11.22
N HIS A 74 16.82 0.01 12.36
CA HIS A 74 17.93 -0.57 13.13
C HIS A 74 18.53 -1.84 12.50
N ALA A 75 17.73 -2.70 11.88
CA ALA A 75 18.20 -3.95 11.31
C ALA A 75 18.64 -3.82 9.85
N ARG A 76 18.04 -2.89 9.09
CA ARG A 76 18.29 -2.74 7.65
C ARG A 76 18.87 -1.41 7.22
N LEU A 77 18.90 -0.35 8.03
CA LEU A 77 19.53 0.93 7.64
C LEU A 77 20.74 1.30 8.51
N LEU A 78 20.71 0.92 9.79
CA LEU A 78 21.73 1.17 10.80
C LEU A 78 22.33 -0.15 11.29
N SER A 79 22.93 -0.95 10.40
CA SER A 79 23.78 -2.04 10.86
C SER A 79 24.89 -1.44 11.74
N PRO A 80 25.12 -1.91 13.00
CA PRO A 80 26.10 -1.33 13.94
C PRO A 80 27.55 -1.31 13.45
N LEU A 81 27.83 -1.84 12.26
CA LEU A 81 29.15 -1.97 11.66
C LEU A 81 29.45 -0.96 10.54
N GLY A 82 28.59 0.04 10.29
CA GLY A 82 28.91 1.14 9.36
C GLY A 82 29.06 0.71 7.90
N VAL A 83 28.41 -0.38 7.50
CA VAL A 83 28.35 -0.83 6.09
C VAL A 83 27.02 -0.39 5.50
N ASP A 84 27.09 0.23 4.31
CA ASP A 84 25.93 0.62 3.50
C ASP A 84 24.95 -0.57 3.42
N PRO A 85 23.69 -0.39 3.86
CA PRO A 85 22.69 -1.46 3.89
C PRO A 85 22.30 -2.02 2.52
N GLY A 86 22.86 -1.49 1.44
CA GLY A 86 22.60 -1.97 0.11
C GLY A 86 21.17 -1.66 -0.37
N CYS A 87 20.51 -0.71 0.29
CA CYS A 87 19.25 -0.15 -0.18
C CYS A 87 19.44 0.73 -1.44
N LEU A 88 20.70 1.00 -1.82
CA LEU A 88 21.13 1.71 -3.02
C LEU A 88 21.94 0.80 -3.98
N ILE A 89 21.89 -0.53 -3.83
CA ILE A 89 22.53 -1.43 -4.82
C ILE A 89 21.79 -1.25 -6.16
N PRO A 90 22.49 -1.13 -7.30
CA PRO A 90 21.89 -1.16 -8.64
C PRO A 90 21.07 -2.42 -8.96
N GLU A 91 21.09 -3.43 -8.07
CA GLU A 91 20.46 -4.73 -8.22
C GLU A 91 19.77 -5.12 -6.90
N LEU A 92 18.55 -4.61 -6.69
CA LEU A 92 17.63 -5.16 -5.69
C LEU A 92 17.37 -6.63 -6.05
N PRO A 93 17.41 -7.60 -5.10
CA PRO A 93 17.11 -8.99 -5.41
C PRO A 93 15.74 -9.06 -6.08
N ASN A 94 15.71 -9.65 -7.27
CA ASN A 94 14.50 -9.77 -8.08
C ASN A 94 13.49 -10.65 -7.33
N ILE A 95 12.65 -10.04 -6.49
CA ILE A 95 11.56 -10.75 -5.82
C ILE A 95 10.56 -11.11 -6.93
N PRO A 96 10.36 -12.40 -7.25
CA PRO A 96 9.59 -12.80 -8.43
C PRO A 96 8.16 -12.24 -8.41
N PHE A 97 7.57 -12.10 -7.22
CA PHE A 97 6.27 -11.46 -7.03
C PHE A 97 6.28 -9.97 -7.42
N SER A 98 7.30 -9.21 -6.99
CA SER A 98 7.40 -7.77 -7.25
C SER A 98 7.49 -7.50 -8.74
N LYS A 99 8.34 -8.26 -9.45
CA LYS A 99 8.46 -8.18 -10.91
C LYS A 99 7.18 -8.65 -11.61
N ALA A 100 6.53 -9.70 -11.10
CA ALA A 100 5.27 -10.16 -11.68
C ALA A 100 4.16 -9.10 -11.55
N LEU A 101 4.10 -8.40 -10.42
CA LEU A 101 3.14 -7.33 -10.16
C LEU A 101 3.42 -6.08 -11.02
N GLU A 102 4.69 -5.70 -11.19
CA GLU A 102 5.10 -4.62 -12.12
C GLU A 102 4.68 -4.93 -13.55
N ASP A 103 5.14 -6.06 -14.09
CA ASP A 103 4.82 -6.48 -15.46
C ASP A 103 3.29 -6.58 -15.64
N ALA A 104 2.55 -7.07 -14.64
CA ALA A 104 1.09 -7.14 -14.71
C ALA A 104 0.44 -5.76 -14.75
N THR A 105 0.97 -4.81 -13.98
CA THR A 105 0.47 -3.43 -13.92
C THR A 105 0.72 -2.69 -15.23
N GLU A 106 1.92 -2.81 -15.79
CA GLU A 106 2.27 -2.22 -17.10
C GLU A 106 1.38 -2.78 -18.22
N MET A 107 1.21 -4.10 -18.24
CA MET A 107 0.38 -4.77 -19.26
C MET A 107 -1.10 -4.44 -19.10
N THR A 108 -1.57 -4.26 -17.87
CA THR A 108 -2.92 -3.75 -17.59
C THR A 108 -3.06 -2.30 -18.05
N ALA A 109 -2.04 -1.45 -17.86
CA ALA A 109 -2.04 -0.06 -18.31
C ALA A 109 -2.11 0.04 -19.84
N LEU A 110 -1.46 -0.87 -20.57
CA LEU A 110 -1.51 -0.93 -22.04
C LEU A 110 -2.93 -1.16 -22.58
N ARG A 111 -3.85 -1.74 -21.80
CA ARG A 111 -5.27 -1.89 -22.20
C ARG A 111 -6.00 -0.56 -22.36
N PHE A 112 -5.53 0.52 -21.71
CA PHE A 112 -6.15 1.84 -21.83
C PHE A 112 -5.83 2.54 -23.16
N VAL A 113 -4.74 2.15 -23.83
CA VAL A 113 -4.35 2.69 -25.14
C VAL A 113 -4.64 1.71 -26.28
N THR A 114 -4.87 0.44 -25.97
CA THR A 114 -5.19 -0.60 -26.94
C THR A 114 -6.71 -0.62 -27.22
N PRO A 115 -7.15 -0.63 -28.49
CA PRO A 115 -8.58 -0.74 -28.80
C PRO A 115 -9.21 -1.99 -28.17
N THR A 116 -10.43 -1.85 -27.64
CA THR A 116 -11.07 -2.88 -26.81
C THR A 116 -11.22 -4.22 -27.51
N TRP A 117 -11.51 -4.22 -28.80
CA TRP A 117 -11.62 -5.43 -29.60
C TRP A 117 -10.28 -6.15 -29.77
N VAL A 118 -9.15 -5.43 -29.84
CA VAL A 118 -7.81 -6.01 -30.01
C VAL A 118 -7.41 -6.80 -28.77
N TRP A 119 -7.43 -6.17 -27.59
CA TRP A 119 -7.01 -6.90 -26.38
C TRP A 119 -8.03 -7.99 -25.99
N LYS A 120 -9.34 -7.80 -26.24
CA LYS A 120 -10.36 -8.84 -26.00
C LYS A 120 -10.16 -10.06 -26.89
N THR A 121 -9.81 -9.86 -28.16
CA THR A 121 -9.51 -10.99 -29.07
C THR A 121 -8.22 -11.70 -28.67
N MET A 122 -7.17 -10.96 -28.28
CA MET A 122 -5.93 -11.54 -27.74
C MET A 122 -6.19 -12.35 -26.46
N LYS A 123 -7.04 -11.85 -25.57
CA LYS A 123 -7.47 -12.56 -24.34
C LYS A 123 -8.26 -13.83 -24.67
N CYS A 124 -9.19 -13.75 -25.62
CA CYS A 124 -10.01 -14.90 -26.03
C CYS A 124 -9.17 -16.01 -26.69
N LEU A 125 -8.16 -15.64 -27.47
CA LEU A 125 -7.27 -16.58 -28.15
C LEU A 125 -6.10 -17.05 -27.28
N ASP A 126 -5.95 -16.51 -26.07
CA ASP A 126 -4.81 -16.73 -25.17
C ASP A 126 -3.47 -16.48 -25.89
N LEU A 127 -3.35 -15.30 -26.52
CA LEU A 127 -2.18 -14.92 -27.33
C LEU A 127 -1.48 -13.66 -26.81
N GLY A 128 -0.19 -13.56 -27.15
CA GLY A 128 0.62 -12.36 -26.96
C GLY A 128 0.68 -11.86 -25.51
N SER A 129 0.46 -10.55 -25.35
CA SER A 129 0.52 -9.85 -24.07
C SER A 129 -0.49 -10.37 -23.05
N GLU A 130 -1.70 -10.71 -23.50
CA GLU A 130 -2.79 -11.16 -22.64
C GLU A 130 -2.52 -12.54 -22.01
N LYS A 131 -1.88 -13.45 -22.75
CA LYS A 131 -1.41 -14.74 -22.19
C LYS A 131 -0.36 -14.53 -21.09
N LYS A 132 0.60 -13.63 -21.34
CA LYS A 132 1.63 -13.28 -20.34
C LYS A 132 0.98 -12.67 -19.11
N LEU A 133 0.07 -11.70 -19.29
CA LEU A 133 -0.67 -11.05 -18.21
C LEU A 133 -1.46 -12.05 -17.37
N LYS A 134 -2.17 -12.99 -17.99
CA LYS A 134 -2.88 -14.07 -17.28
C LYS A 134 -1.96 -14.91 -16.39
N LYS A 135 -0.76 -15.24 -16.87
CA LYS A 135 0.24 -15.96 -16.07
C LYS A 135 0.73 -15.12 -14.89
N LEU A 136 1.06 -13.85 -15.13
CA LEU A 136 1.55 -12.94 -14.08
C LEU A 136 0.51 -12.73 -12.98
N ILE A 137 -0.76 -12.55 -13.35
CA ILE A 137 -1.86 -12.43 -12.39
C ILE A 137 -2.00 -13.70 -11.55
N LYS A 138 -1.86 -14.88 -12.17
CA LYS A 138 -1.88 -16.15 -11.45
C LYS A 138 -0.73 -16.23 -10.43
N ASP A 139 0.47 -15.83 -10.80
CA ASP A 139 1.64 -15.82 -9.92
C ASP A 139 1.45 -14.85 -8.73
N VAL A 140 0.86 -13.67 -8.99
CA VAL A 140 0.47 -12.67 -7.97
C VAL A 140 -0.59 -13.25 -7.01
N ASP A 141 -1.62 -13.91 -7.55
CA ASP A 141 -2.69 -14.52 -6.75
C ASP A 141 -2.18 -15.66 -5.87
N GLU A 142 -1.31 -16.51 -6.41
CA GLU A 142 -0.72 -17.62 -5.67
C GLU A 142 0.15 -17.12 -4.52
N PHE A 143 0.95 -16.07 -4.76
CA PHE A 143 1.72 -15.43 -3.71
C PHE A 143 0.81 -14.82 -2.63
N ALA A 144 -0.21 -14.05 -3.01
CA ALA A 144 -1.13 -13.43 -2.06
C ALA A 144 -1.86 -14.49 -1.21
N LYS A 145 -2.35 -15.57 -1.83
CA LYS A 145 -2.96 -16.72 -1.12
C LYS A 145 -1.99 -17.37 -0.15
N LYS A 146 -0.75 -17.62 -0.57
CA LYS A 146 0.28 -18.22 0.29
C LYS A 146 0.57 -17.35 1.51
N VAL A 147 0.65 -16.03 1.34
CA VAL A 147 0.83 -15.07 2.44
C VAL A 147 -0.36 -15.14 3.39
N ILE A 148 -1.60 -15.10 2.88
CA ILE A 148 -2.83 -15.20 3.67
C ILE A 148 -2.88 -16.51 4.46
N GLU A 149 -2.61 -17.65 3.82
CA GLU A 149 -2.63 -18.96 4.47
C GLU A 149 -1.56 -19.09 5.56
N THR A 150 -0.34 -18.61 5.28
CA THR A 150 0.76 -18.62 6.25
C THR A 150 0.37 -17.81 7.49
N ARG A 151 -0.20 -16.61 7.30
CA ARG A 151 -0.68 -15.77 8.40
C ARG A 151 -1.83 -16.38 9.18
N LYS A 152 -2.80 -17.02 8.50
CA LYS A 152 -3.88 -17.75 9.18
C LYS A 152 -3.34 -18.87 10.07
N LYS A 153 -2.35 -19.63 9.59
CA LYS A 153 -1.70 -20.70 10.36
C LYS A 153 -0.97 -20.12 11.59
N GLU A 154 -0.20 -19.06 11.42
CA GLU A 154 0.51 -18.39 12.52
C GLU A 154 -0.45 -17.87 13.60
N LEU A 155 -1.60 -17.31 13.21
CA LEU A 155 -2.65 -16.85 14.12
C LEU A 155 -3.33 -18.00 14.89
N SER A 156 -3.55 -19.14 14.25
CA SER A 156 -4.18 -20.31 14.89
C SER A 156 -3.29 -20.97 15.94
N VAL A 157 -1.98 -20.82 15.83
CA VAL A 157 -0.97 -21.46 16.69
C VAL A 157 -0.57 -20.56 17.89
N SER A 158 -1.17 -19.36 18.02
CA SER A 158 -0.97 -18.42 19.15
C SER A 158 0.49 -17.98 19.40
N LEU A 159 1.39 -18.17 18.44
CA LEU A 159 2.84 -17.96 18.66
C LEU A 159 3.32 -16.55 18.35
N ARG A 160 2.57 -15.76 17.55
CA ARG A 160 2.79 -14.31 17.37
C ARG A 160 1.45 -13.64 17.04
N GLN A 161 1.05 -12.62 17.79
CA GLN A 161 0.14 -11.62 17.23
C GLN A 161 0.90 -10.96 16.09
N GLY A 162 0.64 -11.39 14.86
CA GLY A 162 1.23 -10.78 13.66
C GLY A 162 1.03 -9.27 13.69
N SER A 163 2.11 -8.54 13.43
CA SER A 163 2.22 -7.08 13.51
C SER A 163 1.92 -6.38 12.18
N ASP A 164 1.31 -7.06 11.21
CA ASP A 164 1.11 -6.53 9.87
C ASP A 164 -0.35 -6.13 9.58
N LEU A 165 -0.51 -5.29 8.55
CA LEU A 165 -1.80 -4.79 8.08
C LEU A 165 -2.79 -5.93 7.77
N LEU A 166 -2.30 -7.04 7.22
CA LEU A 166 -3.12 -8.20 6.90
C LEU A 166 -3.69 -8.85 8.17
N THR A 167 -2.90 -8.95 9.24
CA THR A 167 -3.34 -9.44 10.55
C THR A 167 -4.40 -8.53 11.17
N VAL A 168 -4.28 -7.21 10.96
CA VAL A 168 -5.30 -6.25 11.40
C VAL A 168 -6.62 -6.53 10.68
N PHE A 169 -6.62 -6.62 9.34
CA PHE A 169 -7.84 -6.95 8.59
C PHE A 169 -8.39 -8.34 8.91
N MET A 170 -7.56 -9.34 9.16
CA MET A 170 -8.02 -10.69 9.54
C MET A 170 -8.72 -10.72 10.92
N ALA A 171 -8.34 -9.82 11.83
CA ALA A 171 -8.96 -9.70 13.14
C ALA A 171 -10.25 -8.86 13.12
N SER A 172 -10.43 -8.06 12.08
CA SER A 172 -11.57 -7.16 11.90
C SER A 172 -12.76 -7.85 11.23
N LYS A 173 -13.93 -7.24 11.43
CA LYS A 173 -15.21 -7.74 10.92
C LYS A 173 -15.82 -6.70 9.97
N ASP A 174 -16.63 -7.17 9.03
CA ASP A 174 -17.43 -6.32 8.16
C ASP A 174 -18.56 -5.60 8.91
N GLU A 175 -19.33 -4.76 8.19
CA GLU A 175 -20.44 -4.00 8.78
C GLU A 175 -21.57 -4.93 9.30
N GLU A 176 -21.63 -6.17 8.80
CA GLU A 176 -22.54 -7.23 9.22
C GLU A 176 -21.97 -8.11 10.36
N GLY A 177 -20.76 -7.83 10.86
CA GLY A 177 -20.12 -8.56 11.95
C GLY A 177 -19.50 -9.91 11.56
N LYS A 178 -19.37 -10.21 10.27
CA LYS A 178 -18.73 -11.40 9.73
C LYS A 178 -17.23 -11.15 9.46
N PRO A 179 -16.40 -12.21 9.52
CA PRO A 179 -15.00 -12.09 9.12
C PRO A 179 -14.90 -11.81 7.62
N PHE A 180 -13.88 -11.03 7.23
CA PHE A 180 -13.62 -10.75 5.83
C PHE A 180 -13.28 -12.02 5.03
N SER A 181 -13.72 -12.06 3.76
CA SER A 181 -13.45 -13.17 2.86
C SER A 181 -11.99 -13.20 2.40
N ASP A 182 -11.51 -14.38 2.02
CA ASP A 182 -10.15 -14.57 1.50
C ASP A 182 -9.90 -13.78 0.22
N GLN A 183 -10.95 -13.62 -0.60
CA GLN A 183 -10.92 -12.77 -1.77
C GLN A 183 -10.71 -11.30 -1.40
N PHE A 184 -11.43 -10.80 -0.39
CA PHE A 184 -11.24 -9.43 0.10
C PHE A 184 -9.83 -9.23 0.66
N LEU A 185 -9.31 -10.16 1.44
CA LEU A 185 -7.95 -10.10 1.98
C LEU A 185 -6.88 -10.11 0.87
N ARG A 186 -7.08 -10.93 -0.18
CA ARG A 186 -6.23 -10.93 -1.38
C ARG A 186 -6.27 -9.58 -2.08
N ASP A 187 -7.46 -9.04 -2.30
CA ASP A 187 -7.63 -7.77 -3.00
C ASP A 187 -7.01 -6.61 -2.21
N ILE A 188 -7.17 -6.61 -0.89
CA ILE A 188 -6.51 -5.67 0.02
C ILE A 188 -4.99 -5.78 -0.07
N CYS A 189 -4.44 -6.99 -0.03
CA CYS A 189 -3.00 -7.25 -0.14
C CYS A 189 -2.44 -6.70 -1.47
N VAL A 190 -3.05 -7.07 -2.60
CA VAL A 190 -2.60 -6.64 -3.93
C VAL A 190 -2.75 -5.12 -4.11
N ASN A 191 -3.88 -4.55 -3.72
CA ASN A 191 -4.12 -3.11 -3.82
C ASN A 191 -3.12 -2.30 -2.97
N PHE A 192 -2.86 -2.69 -1.72
CA PHE A 192 -1.94 -1.93 -0.88
C PHE A 192 -0.50 -2.03 -1.36
N ILE A 193 -0.04 -3.22 -1.76
CA ILE A 193 1.31 -3.36 -2.31
C ILE A 193 1.48 -2.52 -3.58
N LEU A 194 0.48 -2.53 -4.46
CA LEU A 194 0.48 -1.75 -5.69
C LEU A 194 0.49 -0.23 -5.41
N ALA A 195 -0.30 0.23 -4.44
CA ALA A 195 -0.39 1.65 -4.12
C ALA A 195 0.87 2.19 -3.41
N ASP A 196 1.38 1.42 -2.45
CA ASP A 196 2.43 1.87 -1.53
C ASP A 196 3.78 2.02 -2.24
N ARG A 197 4.15 1.03 -3.05
CA ARG A 197 5.52 0.90 -3.55
C ARG A 197 5.99 2.09 -4.41
N ASP A 198 5.26 2.39 -5.48
CA ASP A 198 5.72 3.37 -6.46
C ASP A 198 5.49 4.80 -5.98
N THR A 199 4.38 5.04 -5.25
CA THR A 199 4.07 6.37 -4.73
C THR A 199 5.03 6.80 -3.62
N LEU A 200 5.40 5.89 -2.72
CA LEU A 200 6.40 6.18 -1.68
C LEU A 200 7.79 6.38 -2.29
N ALA A 201 8.20 5.56 -3.25
CA ALA A 201 9.51 5.69 -3.89
C ALA A 201 9.68 7.07 -4.57
N VAL A 202 8.66 7.52 -5.30
CA VAL A 202 8.66 8.85 -5.93
C VAL A 202 8.63 9.95 -4.87
N ALA A 203 7.76 9.85 -3.87
CA ALA A 203 7.64 10.84 -2.81
C ALA A 203 8.95 11.02 -2.03
N LEU A 204 9.60 9.93 -1.63
CA LEU A 204 10.89 9.95 -0.92
C LEU A 204 12.01 10.51 -1.78
N SER A 205 12.05 10.15 -3.07
CA SER A 205 13.03 10.68 -4.01
C SER A 205 12.92 12.21 -4.12
N TRP A 206 11.69 12.73 -4.28
CA TRP A 206 11.44 14.18 -4.27
C TRP A 206 11.76 14.83 -2.93
N PHE A 207 11.41 14.17 -1.82
CA PHE A 207 11.69 14.64 -0.46
C PHE A 207 13.20 14.83 -0.23
N PHE A 208 14.01 13.81 -0.49
CA PHE A 208 15.46 13.89 -0.30
C PHE A 208 16.10 14.88 -1.28
N TRP A 209 15.65 14.91 -2.52
CA TRP A 209 16.14 15.89 -3.50
C TRP A 209 15.85 17.33 -3.07
N LEU A 210 14.67 17.62 -2.53
CA LEU A 210 14.29 18.95 -2.04
C LEU A 210 15.05 19.37 -0.77
N LEU A 211 15.35 18.42 0.13
CA LEU A 211 16.09 18.70 1.36
C LEU A 211 17.58 18.94 1.05
N VAL A 212 18.25 17.92 0.52
CA VAL A 212 19.71 17.92 0.32
C VAL A 212 20.12 18.88 -0.80
N GLY A 213 19.30 18.99 -1.86
CA GLY A 213 19.67 19.75 -3.06
C GLY A 213 19.20 21.21 -3.08
N LYS A 214 18.17 21.58 -2.30
CA LYS A 214 17.52 22.89 -2.42
C LYS A 214 17.33 23.64 -1.10
N ASN A 215 17.21 22.95 0.04
CA ASN A 215 16.79 23.57 1.29
C ASN A 215 17.56 23.04 2.53
N PRO A 216 18.88 23.27 2.63
CA PRO A 216 19.69 22.77 3.76
C PRO A 216 19.22 23.30 5.12
N ARG A 217 18.67 24.53 5.18
CA ARG A 217 18.09 25.08 6.41
C ARG A 217 16.87 24.29 6.91
N VAL A 218 16.10 23.70 6.00
CA VAL A 218 14.91 22.89 6.35
C VAL A 218 15.37 21.53 6.87
N GLU A 219 16.39 20.94 6.24
CA GLU A 219 17.03 19.71 6.73
C GLU A 219 17.56 19.89 8.16
N GLU A 220 18.31 20.96 8.43
CA GLU A 220 18.83 21.26 9.78
C GLU A 220 17.71 21.35 10.83
N LYS A 221 16.58 21.99 10.48
CA LYS A 221 15.43 22.10 11.38
C LYS A 221 14.79 20.73 11.65
N ILE A 222 14.59 19.92 10.62
CA ILE A 222 14.03 18.57 10.75
C ILE A 222 14.95 17.71 11.64
N VAL A 223 16.26 17.76 11.41
CA VAL A 223 17.24 17.01 12.22
C VAL A 223 17.25 17.49 13.66
N ALA A 224 17.16 18.81 13.90
CA ALA A 224 17.09 19.36 15.24
C ALA A 224 15.81 18.93 15.97
N GLU A 225 14.67 18.94 15.29
CA GLU A 225 13.38 18.48 15.82
C GLU A 225 13.42 16.99 16.18
N ILE A 226 13.88 16.14 15.25
CA ILE A 226 14.02 14.70 15.49
C ILE A 226 14.95 14.44 16.68
N SER A 227 16.09 15.13 16.74
CA SER A 227 17.05 15.00 17.84
C SER A 227 16.45 15.45 19.19
N GLY A 228 15.63 16.50 19.19
CA GLY A 228 14.89 16.94 20.37
C GLY A 228 13.92 15.88 20.86
N ILE A 229 13.08 15.35 19.97
CA ILE A 229 12.11 14.29 20.28
C ILE A 229 12.82 13.03 20.80
N VAL A 230 13.95 12.64 20.20
CA VAL A 230 14.72 11.46 20.65
C VAL A 230 15.26 11.67 22.06
N LYS A 231 15.81 12.87 22.37
CA LYS A 231 16.27 13.19 23.73
C LYS A 231 15.14 13.15 24.75
N GLU A 232 13.99 13.76 24.44
CA GLU A 232 12.80 13.70 25.30
C GLU A 232 12.36 12.25 25.55
N ARG A 233 12.45 11.38 24.52
CA ARG A 233 12.13 9.95 24.65
C ARG A 233 13.13 9.17 25.51
N GLU A 234 14.42 9.53 25.48
CA GLU A 234 15.43 8.92 26.36
C GLU A 234 15.24 9.34 27.82
N GLU A 235 14.83 10.59 28.07
CA GLU A 235 14.46 11.06 29.40
C GLU A 235 13.16 10.40 29.91
N ILE A 236 12.19 10.17 29.02
CA ILE A 236 10.93 9.49 29.31
C ILE A 236 11.11 7.97 29.50
N LYS A 237 12.21 7.31 29.11
CA LYS A 237 12.42 5.87 29.43
C LYS A 237 12.37 5.55 30.95
N ASN A 238 12.39 6.57 31.82
CA ASN A 238 12.11 6.45 33.26
C ASN A 238 10.62 6.60 33.67
N GLY A 239 9.69 6.70 32.72
CA GLY A 239 8.25 6.88 32.95
C GLY A 239 7.39 6.46 31.74
N GLU A 240 6.12 6.12 31.99
CA GLU A 240 5.24 5.43 31.04
C GLU A 240 4.99 6.18 29.70
N LEU A 241 5.05 5.45 28.58
CA LEU A 241 5.00 5.95 27.20
C LEU A 241 3.57 6.40 26.82
N ILE A 242 3.29 7.72 26.83
CA ILE A 242 2.02 8.28 26.35
C ILE A 242 2.26 9.09 25.08
N PHE A 243 1.76 8.57 23.96
CA PHE A 243 1.80 9.26 22.66
C PHE A 243 0.84 10.45 22.68
N LYS A 244 1.35 11.69 22.79
CA LYS A 244 0.55 12.90 22.60
C LYS A 244 0.55 13.30 21.14
N ALA A 245 -0.61 13.23 20.49
CA ALA A 245 -0.81 13.65 19.10
C ALA A 245 -0.58 15.15 18.87
N GLU A 246 -0.36 15.93 19.93
CA GLU A 246 -0.14 17.38 19.89
C GLU A 246 1.31 17.76 19.54
N ALA A 247 2.26 16.83 19.57
CA ALA A 247 3.69 17.09 19.30
C ALA A 247 4.06 17.21 17.80
N LEU A 248 3.08 17.17 16.89
CA LEU A 248 3.27 17.26 15.43
C LEU A 248 2.58 18.50 14.82
N ARG A 249 2.53 19.61 15.55
CA ARG A 249 2.05 20.92 15.06
C ARG A 249 3.20 21.91 14.99
#